data_AF-A0A1G1WET8-F1
#
_entry.id   AF-A0A1G1WET8-F1
#
_cell.length_a   1.000
_cell.length_b   1.000
_cell.length_c   1.000
_cell.angle_alpha   90.00
_cell.angle_beta   90.00
_cell.angle_gamma   90.00
#
_symmetry.space_group_name_H-M   'P 1'
#
loop_
_entity.id
_entity.type
_entity.pdbx_description
1 polymer ?
#
loop_
_entity_poly.entity_id
_entity_poly.type
_entity_poly.pdbx_seq_one_letter_code
_entity_poly.pdbx_strand_id
1 'polypeptide(L)'
;MVTKRILNLFLAASILEIIHMPLELWLFRIDHTYYTDAKAVFDGIINALTPISQNADEAFILMVGVFGVLWLGTNYLSLRGGKWQLVVVIFFSLLFISEIHHLIRSFMLGVYYPGTIAGFILVVLGILLLWEATKAWKQQ
;
A
#
# COMPACT_ATOMS: atom_id res chain seq x y z
N MET A 1 -1.28 19.39 -13.67
CA MET A 1 -1.76 18.34 -14.60
C MET A 1 -0.90 17.09 -14.36
N VAL A 2 -1.45 15.87 -14.33
CA VAL A 2 -0.61 14.67 -14.12
C VAL A 2 0.26 14.41 -15.33
N THR A 3 1.56 14.27 -15.09
CA THR A 3 2.55 14.03 -16.13
C THR A 3 2.71 12.53 -16.39
N LYS A 4 3.27 12.16 -17.56
CA LYS A 4 3.67 10.76 -17.84
C LYS A 4 4.59 10.19 -16.75
N ARG A 5 5.43 11.03 -16.15
CA ARG A 5 6.33 10.63 -15.07
C ARG A 5 5.58 10.25 -13.80
N ILE A 6 4.62 11.08 -13.36
CA ILE A 6 3.75 10.77 -12.22
C ILE A 6 3.00 9.46 -12.47
N LEU A 7 2.47 9.27 -13.68
CA LEU A 7 1.75 8.05 -14.06
C LEU A 7 2.64 6.80 -13.96
N ASN A 8 3.86 6.86 -14.50
CA ASN A 8 4.79 5.74 -14.47
C ASN A 8 5.26 5.41 -13.06
N LEU A 9 5.55 6.43 -12.25
CA LEU A 9 5.93 6.25 -10.84
C LEU A 9 4.78 5.62 -10.04
N PHE A 10 3.55 6.10 -10.27
CA PHE A 10 2.36 5.57 -9.60
C PHE A 10 2.09 4.12 -10.02
N LEU A 11 2.16 3.79 -11.30
CA LEU A 11 2.03 2.41 -11.78
C LEU A 11 3.10 1.48 -11.21
N ALA A 12 4.36 1.92 -11.18
CA ALA A 12 5.45 1.14 -10.61
C ALA A 12 5.23 0.88 -9.11
N ALA A 13 4.84 1.90 -8.35
CA ALA A 13 4.53 1.76 -6.94
C ALA A 13 3.30 0.86 -6.72
N SER A 14 2.26 0.98 -7.54
CA SER A 14 1.08 0.11 -7.48
C SER A 14 1.37 -1.35 -7.75
N ILE A 15 2.23 -1.65 -8.72
CA ILE A 15 2.67 -3.03 -8.99
C ILE A 15 3.48 -3.54 -7.80
N LEU A 16 4.38 -2.72 -7.27
CA LEU A 16 5.23 -3.08 -6.15
C LEU A 16 4.43 -3.30 -4.87
N GLU A 17 3.37 -2.54 -4.61
CA GLU A 17 2.45 -2.74 -3.48
C GLU A 17 1.78 -4.12 -3.52
N ILE A 18 1.34 -4.55 -4.70
CA ILE A 18 0.75 -5.88 -4.93
C ILE A 18 1.79 -6.99 -4.71
N ILE A 19 3.07 -6.71 -4.94
CA ILE A 19 4.16 -7.66 -4.67
C ILE A 19 4.52 -7.65 -3.17
N HIS A 20 4.60 -6.47 -2.56
CA HIS A 20 5.04 -6.24 -1.20
C HIS A 20 4.22 -7.01 -0.17
N MET A 21 2.89 -7.00 -0.29
CA MET A 21 2.00 -7.59 0.71
C MET A 21 1.66 -9.07 0.40
N PRO A 22 0.91 -9.42 -0.68
CA PRO A 22 0.56 -10.80 -0.98
C PRO A 22 1.75 -11.73 -1.31
N LEU A 23 2.73 -11.25 -2.10
CA LEU A 23 3.77 -12.12 -2.63
C LEU A 23 4.84 -12.43 -1.58
N GLU A 24 5.27 -11.46 -0.77
CA GLU A 24 6.23 -11.75 0.31
C GLU A 24 5.61 -12.67 1.37
N LEU A 25 4.34 -12.48 1.73
CA LEU A 25 3.64 -13.40 2.64
C LEU A 25 3.62 -14.83 2.10
N TRP A 26 3.32 -14.98 0.82
CA TRP A 26 3.26 -16.28 0.16
C TRP A 26 4.66 -16.92 -0.02
N LEU A 27 5.66 -16.16 -0.46
CA LEU A 27 7.03 -16.63 -0.72
C LEU A 27 7.76 -17.02 0.56
N PHE A 28 7.57 -16.26 1.64
CA PHE A 28 8.25 -16.51 2.91
C PHE A 28 7.42 -17.38 3.87
N ARG A 29 6.24 -17.86 3.45
CA ARG A 29 5.28 -18.63 4.28
C ARG A 29 4.97 -17.93 5.61
N ILE A 30 4.86 -16.61 5.55
CA ILE A 30 4.63 -15.78 6.71
C ILE A 30 3.13 -15.63 6.85
N ASP A 31 2.60 -15.94 8.02
CA ASP A 31 1.18 -15.72 8.29
C ASP A 31 0.94 -14.30 8.81
N HIS A 32 -0.34 -13.93 8.89
CA HIS A 32 -0.77 -12.62 9.38
C HIS A 32 -0.37 -12.37 10.85
N THR A 33 0.06 -13.38 11.61
CA THR A 33 0.45 -13.24 13.02
C THR A 33 1.82 -12.60 13.20
N TYR A 34 2.65 -12.60 12.14
CA TYR A 34 3.94 -11.92 12.12
C TYR A 34 3.81 -10.38 12.13
N TYR A 35 2.69 -9.84 11.63
CA TYR A 35 2.41 -8.40 11.62
C TYR A 35 1.83 -7.91 12.94
N THR A 36 2.64 -7.88 13.99
CA THR A 36 2.18 -7.49 15.33
C THR A 36 1.76 -6.01 15.45
N ASP A 37 2.19 -5.12 14.55
CA ASP A 37 1.72 -3.73 14.40
C ASP A 37 0.31 -3.66 13.85
N ALA A 38 0.09 -4.34 12.74
CA ALA A 38 -1.15 -4.22 11.99
C ALA A 38 -2.18 -5.24 12.50
N LYS A 39 -1.79 -6.19 13.36
CA LYS A 39 -2.67 -7.19 13.95
C LYS A 39 -3.91 -6.60 14.58
N ALA A 40 -3.84 -5.49 15.33
CA ALA A 40 -5.04 -4.89 15.90
C ALA A 40 -6.02 -4.35 14.83
N VAL A 41 -5.49 -3.83 13.72
CA VAL A 41 -6.27 -3.33 12.59
C VAL A 41 -6.84 -4.50 11.78
N PHE A 42 -6.00 -5.49 11.46
CA PHE A 42 -6.41 -6.70 10.75
C PHE A 42 -7.40 -7.52 11.56
N ASP A 43 -7.18 -7.74 12.85
CA ASP A 43 -8.14 -8.40 13.75
C ASP A 43 -9.45 -7.61 13.81
N GLY A 44 -9.39 -6.27 13.89
CA GLY A 44 -10.58 -5.42 13.85
C GLY A 44 -11.40 -5.59 12.56
N ILE A 45 -10.72 -5.61 11.40
CA ILE A 45 -11.35 -5.81 10.09
C ILE A 45 -11.86 -7.25 9.94
N ILE A 46 -11.07 -8.25 10.31
CA ILE A 46 -11.45 -9.67 10.28
C ILE A 46 -12.67 -9.89 11.19
N ASN A 47 -12.70 -9.31 12.39
CA ASN A 47 -13.86 -9.36 13.29
C ASN A 47 -15.09 -8.69 12.67
N ALA A 48 -14.92 -7.57 11.97
CA ALA A 48 -16.02 -6.90 11.26
C ALA A 48 -16.54 -7.70 10.05
N LEU A 49 -15.68 -8.51 9.42
CA LEU A 49 -16.02 -9.38 8.31
C LEU A 49 -16.51 -10.76 8.76
N THR A 50 -16.25 -11.15 10.01
CA THR A 50 -16.64 -12.44 10.59
C THR A 50 -18.14 -12.76 10.42
N PRO A 51 -19.08 -11.80 10.62
CA PRO A 51 -20.52 -12.07 10.44
C PRO A 51 -20.93 -12.48 9.02
N ILE A 52 -20.09 -12.18 8.02
CA ILE A 52 -20.35 -12.48 6.60
C ILE A 52 -19.38 -13.52 6.02
N SER A 53 -18.52 -14.11 6.85
CA SER A 53 -17.52 -15.13 6.46
C SER A 53 -17.73 -16.43 7.24
N GLN A 54 -17.43 -17.57 6.63
CA GLN A 54 -17.54 -18.90 7.26
C GLN A 54 -16.36 -19.22 8.18
N ASN A 55 -15.19 -18.59 7.96
CA ASN A 55 -13.99 -18.76 8.78
C ASN A 55 -13.01 -17.57 8.61
N ALA A 56 -11.93 -17.57 9.38
CA ALA A 56 -10.92 -16.51 9.38
C ALA A 56 -10.18 -16.37 8.03
N ASP A 57 -9.97 -17.47 7.31
CA ASP A 57 -9.31 -17.45 5.99
C ASP A 57 -10.19 -16.73 4.96
N GLU A 58 -11.51 -16.98 4.97
CA GLU A 58 -12.47 -16.29 4.12
C GLU A 58 -12.57 -14.79 4.49
N ALA A 59 -12.56 -14.44 5.77
CA ALA A 59 -12.53 -13.05 6.22
C ALA A 59 -11.27 -12.31 5.73
N PHE A 60 -10.11 -12.98 5.77
CA PHE A 60 -8.86 -12.44 5.24
C PHE A 60 -8.91 -12.25 3.71
N ILE A 61 -9.46 -13.23 2.97
CA ILE A 61 -9.67 -13.11 1.52
C ILE A 61 -10.60 -11.93 1.19
N LEU A 62 -11.71 -11.77 1.92
CA LEU A 62 -12.64 -10.65 1.76
C LEU A 62 -11.96 -9.31 2.01
N MET A 63 -11.14 -9.22 3.07
CA MET A 63 -10.36 -8.03 3.38
C MET A 63 -9.42 -7.65 2.23
N VAL A 64 -8.63 -8.62 1.73
CA VAL A 64 -7.71 -8.41 0.61
C VAL A 64 -8.48 -8.05 -0.66
N GLY A 65 -9.64 -8.66 -0.90
CA GLY A 65 -10.52 -8.34 -2.02
C GLY A 65 -11.07 -6.91 -1.96
N VAL A 66 -11.55 -6.47 -0.80
CA VAL A 66 -12.00 -5.08 -0.58
C VAL A 66 -10.85 -4.10 -0.80
N PHE A 67 -9.67 -4.39 -0.24
CA PHE A 67 -8.49 -3.57 -0.45
C PHE A 67 -8.14 -3.49 -1.94
N GLY A 68 -8.15 -4.62 -2.66
CA GLY A 68 -7.91 -4.67 -4.09
C GLY A 68 -8.92 -3.87 -4.92
N VAL A 69 -10.22 -3.93 -4.58
CA VAL A 69 -11.26 -3.14 -5.26
C VAL A 69 -11.07 -1.64 -4.99
N LEU A 70 -10.80 -1.25 -3.75
CA LEU A 70 -10.50 0.13 -3.38
C LEU A 70 -9.26 0.62 -4.12
N TRP A 71 -8.22 -0.23 -4.21
CA TRP A 71 -6.98 0.02 -4.94
C TRP A 71 -7.23 0.27 -6.43
N LEU A 72 -8.00 -0.59 -7.09
CA LEU A 72 -8.36 -0.44 -8.50
C LEU A 72 -9.23 0.80 -8.73
N GLY A 73 -10.18 1.08 -7.84
CA GLY A 73 -11.02 2.27 -7.90
C GLY A 73 -10.22 3.56 -7.78
N THR A 74 -9.25 3.61 -6.88
CA THR A 74 -8.36 4.77 -6.74
C THR A 74 -7.39 4.92 -7.90
N ASN A 75 -6.86 3.82 -8.44
CA ASN A 75 -6.09 3.85 -9.68
C ASN A 75 -6.95 4.40 -10.84
N TYR A 76 -8.20 3.96 -11.00
CA TYR A 76 -9.12 4.48 -12.01
C TYR A 76 -9.39 5.99 -11.83
N LEU A 77 -9.65 6.45 -10.60
CA LEU A 77 -9.82 7.87 -10.30
C LEU A 77 -8.54 8.68 -10.55
N SER A 78 -7.36 8.10 -10.30
CA SER A 78 -6.06 8.70 -10.64
C SER A 78 -5.84 8.79 -12.16
N LEU A 79 -6.57 8.04 -12.98
CA LEU A 79 -6.48 8.10 -14.45
C LEU A 79 -7.52 9.05 -15.06
N ARG A 80 -8.64 9.31 -14.39
CA ARG A 80 -9.81 10.04 -14.94
C ARG A 80 -10.22 11.31 -14.18
N GLY A 81 -9.65 11.58 -13.00
CA GLY A 81 -10.24 12.45 -11.97
C GLY A 81 -10.03 13.97 -12.06
N GLY A 82 -9.49 14.52 -13.15
CA GLY A 82 -9.31 15.97 -13.31
C GLY A 82 -8.55 16.62 -12.14
N LYS A 83 -9.19 17.53 -11.39
CA LYS A 83 -8.57 18.21 -10.23
C LYS A 83 -8.23 17.27 -9.05
N TRP A 84 -8.93 16.16 -8.92
CA TRP A 84 -8.72 15.18 -7.83
C TRP A 84 -7.54 14.26 -8.08
N GLN A 85 -7.04 14.22 -9.31
CA GLN A 85 -5.98 13.33 -9.72
C GLN A 85 -4.71 13.51 -8.87
N LEU A 86 -4.32 14.77 -8.64
CA LEU A 86 -3.15 15.09 -7.82
C LEU A 86 -3.38 14.82 -6.33
N VAL A 87 -4.59 15.03 -5.82
CA VAL A 87 -4.93 14.72 -4.43
C VAL A 87 -4.77 13.22 -4.16
N VAL A 88 -5.28 12.39 -5.06
CA VAL A 88 -5.13 10.93 -4.99
C VAL A 88 -3.65 10.54 -5.06
N VAL A 89 -2.89 11.09 -6.00
CA VAL A 89 -1.45 10.81 -6.11
C VAL A 89 -0.71 11.19 -4.83
N ILE A 90 -0.99 12.35 -4.23
CA ILE A 90 -0.37 12.78 -2.97
C ILE A 90 -0.73 11.83 -1.84
N PHE A 91 -2.01 11.46 -1.71
CA PHE A 91 -2.47 10.51 -0.69
C PHE A 91 -1.71 9.18 -0.77
N PHE A 92 -1.64 8.57 -1.96
CA PHE A 92 -0.90 7.32 -2.14
C PHE A 92 0.61 7.48 -1.96
N SER A 93 1.17 8.63 -2.33
CA SER A 93 2.59 8.90 -2.06
C SER A 93 2.88 8.84 -0.56
N LEU A 94 2.00 9.42 0.27
CA LEU A 94 2.12 9.35 1.72
C LEU A 94 1.91 7.93 2.25
N LEU A 95 0.95 7.18 1.67
CA LEU A 95 0.74 5.77 2.01
C LEU A 95 2.01 4.94 1.73
N PHE A 96 2.61 5.07 0.55
CA PHE A 96 3.87 4.40 0.21
C PHE A 96 5.04 4.81 1.10
N ILE A 97 5.11 6.08 1.51
CA ILE A 97 6.12 6.54 2.47
C ILE A 97 5.90 5.90 3.85
N SER A 98 4.66 5.61 4.23
CA SER A 98 4.35 4.99 5.52
C SER A 98 4.89 3.56 5.64
N GLU A 99 5.22 2.90 4.52
CA GLU A 99 5.91 1.60 4.47
C GLU A 99 7.30 1.60 5.10
N ILE A 100 7.83 2.78 5.46
CA ILE A 100 9.04 2.93 6.28
C ILE A 100 8.94 2.17 7.61
N HIS A 101 7.73 1.89 8.10
CA HIS A 101 7.52 1.16 9.34
C HIS A 101 8.16 -0.25 9.31
N HIS A 102 8.20 -0.93 8.16
CA HIS A 102 8.89 -2.22 8.02
C HIS A 102 10.40 -2.09 8.30
N LEU A 103 11.02 -1.02 7.77
CA LEU A 103 12.44 -0.75 8.00
C LEU A 103 12.71 -0.40 9.46
N ILE A 104 11.86 0.45 10.07
CA ILE A 104 11.96 0.81 11.49
C ILE A 104 11.88 -0.46 12.35
N ARG A 105 10.96 -1.39 12.04
CA ARG A 105 10.85 -2.66 12.75
C ARG A 105 12.06 -3.56 12.59
N SER A 106 12.59 -3.67 11.38
CA SER A 106 13.83 -4.41 11.14
C SER A 106 14.98 -3.90 12.02
N PHE A 107 15.11 -2.57 12.15
CA PHE A 107 16.11 -1.97 13.04
C PHE A 107 15.83 -2.25 14.51
N MET A 108 14.58 -2.12 14.97
CA MET A 108 14.21 -2.35 16.37
C MET A 108 14.40 -3.81 16.81
N LEU A 109 14.09 -4.77 15.93
CA LEU A 109 14.20 -6.20 16.22
C LEU A 109 15.62 -6.75 15.99
N GLY A 110 16.48 -6.00 15.29
CA GLY A 110 17.81 -6.46 14.90
C GLY A 110 17.80 -7.65 13.92
N VAL A 111 16.65 -7.93 13.29
CA VAL A 111 16.44 -9.03 12.35
C VAL A 111 15.60 -8.55 11.17
N TYR A 112 15.62 -9.29 10.06
CA TYR A 112 14.79 -8.97 8.90
C TYR A 112 13.29 -9.06 9.24
N TYR A 113 12.58 -7.95 9.04
CA TYR A 113 11.13 -7.89 9.09
C TYR A 113 10.55 -8.05 7.67
N PRO A 114 9.52 -8.89 7.46
CA PRO A 114 8.87 -9.04 6.17
C PRO A 114 8.37 -7.70 5.65
N GLY A 115 8.52 -7.45 4.35
CA GLY A 115 8.21 -6.18 3.73
C GLY A 115 9.36 -5.17 3.76
N THR A 116 10.51 -5.44 4.37
CA THR A 116 11.55 -4.41 4.52
C THR A 116 12.17 -3.96 3.21
N ILE A 117 12.46 -4.90 2.29
CA ILE A 117 13.10 -4.57 1.01
C ILE A 117 12.09 -3.90 0.08
N ALA A 118 10.94 -4.53 -0.16
CA ALA A 118 9.90 -3.97 -1.00
C ALA A 118 9.34 -2.65 -0.42
N GLY A 119 9.13 -2.59 0.89
CA GLY A 119 8.73 -1.38 1.62
C GLY A 119 9.74 -0.25 1.48
N PHE A 120 11.06 -0.52 1.56
CA PHE A 120 12.07 0.52 1.31
C PHE A 120 11.98 1.09 -0.12
N ILE A 121 11.81 0.23 -1.12
CA ILE A 121 11.65 0.66 -2.52
C ILE A 121 10.35 1.48 -2.67
N LEU A 122 9.26 1.06 -2.02
CA LEU A 122 8.00 1.81 -1.98
C LEU A 122 8.17 3.19 -1.37
N VAL A 123 8.93 3.32 -0.27
CA VAL A 123 9.24 4.63 0.33
C VAL A 123 9.96 5.53 -0.67
N VAL A 124 10.98 5.02 -1.37
CA VAL A 124 11.71 5.79 -2.39
C VAL A 124 10.77 6.23 -3.50
N LEU A 125 9.93 5.33 -4.02
CA LEU A 125 8.95 5.65 -5.05
C LEU A 125 7.91 6.67 -4.56
N GLY A 126 7.44 6.55 -3.32
CA GLY A 126 6.51 7.47 -2.67
C GLY A 126 7.09 8.88 -2.53
N ILE A 127 8.36 9.01 -2.12
CA ILE A 127 9.06 10.31 -2.05
C ILE A 127 9.17 10.95 -3.44
N LEU A 128 9.59 10.17 -4.45
CA LEU A 128 9.71 10.66 -5.82
C LEU A 128 8.35 11.08 -6.39
N LEU A 129 7.31 10.29 -6.14
CA LEU A 129 5.94 10.57 -6.57
C LEU A 129 5.39 11.83 -5.89
N LEU A 130 5.58 11.98 -4.58
CA LEU A 130 5.18 13.18 -3.83
C LEU A 130 5.90 14.42 -4.35
N TRP A 131 7.19 14.31 -4.65
CA TRP A 131 7.97 15.42 -5.18
C TRP A 131 7.45 15.86 -6.55
N GLU A 132 7.18 14.92 -7.46
CA GLU A 132 6.64 15.26 -8.78
C GLU A 132 5.20 15.77 -8.70
N ALA A 133 4.37 15.23 -7.80
CA ALA A 133 3.02 15.70 -7.56
C ALA A 133 2.99 17.14 -7.01
N THR A 134 3.84 17.46 -6.03
CA THR A 134 3.91 18.81 -5.45
C THR A 134 4.42 19.84 -6.46
N LYS A 135 5.34 19.48 -7.36
CA LYS A 135 5.73 20.34 -8.50
C LYS A 135 4.53 20.61 -9.41
N ALA A 136 3.82 19.55 -9.81
CA ALA A 136 2.69 19.65 -10.72
C ALA A 136 1.49 20.39 -10.14
N TRP A 137 1.32 20.39 -8.81
CA TRP A 137 0.32 21.17 -8.09
C TRP A 137 0.63 22.68 -8.14
N LYS A 138 1.88 23.06 -7.93
CA LYS A 138 2.32 24.47 -7.95
C LYS A 138 2.23 25.14 -9.33
N GLN A 139 2.09 24.36 -10.38
CA GLN A 139 2.00 24.82 -11.77
C GLN A 139 0.56 24.92 -12.28
N GLN A 140 -0.44 24.62 -11.43
CA GLN A 140 -1.86 24.83 -11.68
C GLN A 140 -2.30 26.18 -11.11
#